data_AF-A0A1G4MIJ8-F1
#
_entry.id   AF-A0A1G4MIJ8-F1
#
_cell.length_a   1.000
_cell.length_b   1.000
_cell.length_c   1.000
_cell.angle_alpha   90.00
_cell.angle_beta   90.00
_cell.angle_gamma   90.00
#
_symmetry.space_group_name_H-M   'P 1'
#
loop_
_entity.id
_entity.type
_entity.pdbx_description
1 polymer ?
#
loop_
_entity_poly.entity_id
_entity_poly.type
_entity_poly.pdbx_seq_one_letter_code
_entity_poly.pdbx_strand_id
1 'polypeptide(L)'
;MQIACKAFRKQIANSSRVANFMMSAIPNDQMLSVAKPGQKNQSVTKPISLDSATGEVLVRKSTGKAKIRKGQPEDEYERQKAHFFEVENGPLRTEANQKGPNDLLKKLENPLDDDLTLKQTRQRFTSECHRLYFKKEYRNCAAACRRLIELYESLENKRILKEIDELSYMLNKSEEKDRAEH
;
A
#
# COMPACT_ATOMS: atom_id res chain seq x y z
N MET A 1 -19.88 -43.26 17.33
CA MET A 1 -20.63 -42.01 17.54
C MET A 1 -21.39 -41.69 16.27
N GLN A 2 -22.65 -41.29 16.43
CA GLN A 2 -23.72 -41.31 15.43
C GLN A 2 -23.65 -40.17 14.41
N ILE A 3 -24.17 -40.50 13.23
CA ILE A 3 -24.58 -39.63 12.11
C ILE A 3 -25.74 -38.73 12.54
N ALA A 4 -25.76 -37.46 12.12
CA ALA A 4 -27.02 -36.75 11.86
C ALA A 4 -26.81 -35.47 11.02
N CYS A 5 -27.14 -35.57 9.73
CA CYS A 5 -27.64 -34.46 8.91
C CYS A 5 -28.94 -33.91 9.51
N LYS A 6 -29.16 -32.59 9.45
CA LYS A 6 -30.50 -32.00 9.46
C LYS A 6 -30.63 -31.00 8.31
N ALA A 7 -31.69 -31.22 7.55
CA ALA A 7 -32.11 -30.51 6.35
C ALA A 7 -33.23 -29.49 6.64
N PHE A 8 -33.65 -28.80 5.57
CA PHE A 8 -34.98 -28.17 5.33
C PHE A 8 -35.26 -26.81 5.99
N ARG A 9 -35.98 -25.83 5.39
CA ARG A 9 -36.78 -25.66 4.15
C ARG A 9 -36.96 -24.11 3.97
N LYS A 10 -36.91 -23.50 2.76
CA LYS A 10 -38.04 -23.00 1.92
C LYS A 10 -39.15 -22.24 2.70
N GLN A 11 -39.73 -21.09 2.31
CA GLN A 11 -40.15 -20.60 0.98
C GLN A 11 -40.95 -19.25 1.08
N ILE A 12 -41.17 -18.57 -0.07
CA ILE A 12 -42.38 -17.78 -0.52
C ILE A 12 -42.61 -16.40 0.15
N ALA A 13 -42.56 -15.22 -0.52
CA ALA A 13 -43.24 -14.63 -1.71
C ALA A 13 -44.71 -14.17 -1.49
N ASN A 14 -45.02 -12.90 -1.81
CA ASN A 14 -46.31 -12.33 -2.31
C ASN A 14 -46.18 -10.78 -2.37
N SER A 15 -46.43 -10.05 -3.47
CA SER A 15 -47.67 -9.83 -4.27
C SER A 15 -48.74 -9.07 -3.42
N SER A 16 -49.40 -7.95 -3.76
CA SER A 16 -49.65 -7.19 -5.00
C SER A 16 -50.44 -5.88 -4.71
N ARG A 17 -50.34 -4.92 -5.65
CA ARG A 17 -51.38 -4.02 -6.26
C ARG A 17 -52.13 -2.86 -5.53
N VAL A 18 -51.85 -1.65 -6.06
CA VAL A 18 -52.72 -0.59 -6.69
C VAL A 18 -53.90 0.07 -5.95
N ALA A 19 -53.87 1.42 -5.87
CA ALA A 19 -54.99 2.31 -6.24
C ALA A 19 -54.52 3.77 -6.49
N ASN A 20 -54.94 4.34 -7.62
CA ASN A 20 -54.76 5.73 -8.08
C ASN A 20 -55.78 6.68 -7.44
N PHE A 21 -55.46 7.97 -7.30
CA PHE A 21 -56.47 9.05 -7.36
C PHE A 21 -55.92 10.39 -7.91
N MET A 22 -56.63 10.84 -8.95
CA MET A 22 -56.75 12.10 -9.73
C MET A 22 -55.91 13.38 -9.51
N MET A 23 -55.31 13.82 -10.65
CA MET A 23 -55.48 15.07 -11.41
C MET A 23 -55.60 16.44 -10.68
N SER A 24 -54.63 17.33 -10.96
CA SER A 24 -54.89 18.60 -11.67
C SER A 24 -53.58 19.21 -12.19
N ALA A 25 -53.65 19.78 -13.39
CA ALA A 25 -52.53 20.29 -14.17
C ALA A 25 -52.43 21.82 -14.06
N ILE A 26 -51.21 22.36 -13.91
CA ILE A 26 -50.73 23.60 -14.55
C ILE A 26 -49.22 23.44 -14.80
N PRO A 27 -48.70 23.71 -16.01
CA PRO A 27 -47.31 23.45 -16.40
C PRO A 27 -46.40 24.61 -16.02
N ASN A 28 -45.16 24.33 -15.63
CA ASN A 28 -44.08 25.25 -15.94
C ASN A 28 -42.76 24.50 -16.14
N ASP A 29 -42.20 24.75 -17.31
CA ASP A 29 -41.10 24.05 -17.93
C ASP A 29 -39.77 24.59 -17.39
N GLN A 30 -39.12 23.85 -16.49
CA GLN A 30 -37.68 23.93 -16.30
C GLN A 30 -37.14 22.52 -16.06
N MET A 31 -36.65 21.93 -17.15
CA MET A 31 -35.96 20.65 -17.17
C MET A 31 -34.90 20.57 -16.07
N LEU A 32 -35.17 19.73 -15.08
CA LEU A 32 -34.16 19.09 -14.25
C LEU A 32 -33.21 18.32 -15.17
N SER A 33 -31.99 18.83 -15.35
CA SER A 33 -30.92 18.03 -15.93
C SER A 33 -30.59 16.91 -14.94
N VAL A 34 -31.00 15.70 -15.29
CA VAL A 34 -30.73 14.48 -14.52
C VAL A 34 -29.22 14.26 -14.52
N ALA A 35 -28.58 14.51 -13.38
CA ALA A 35 -27.17 14.22 -13.18
C ALA A 35 -26.91 12.73 -13.38
N LYS A 36 -25.98 12.39 -14.28
CA LYS A 36 -25.50 11.00 -14.46
C LYS A 36 -24.77 10.56 -13.18
N PRO A 37 -24.96 9.32 -12.70
CA PRO A 37 -24.24 8.82 -11.55
C PRO A 37 -22.75 8.67 -11.91
N GLY A 38 -21.88 9.45 -11.26
CA GLY A 38 -20.42 9.31 -11.39
C GLY A 38 -19.61 10.59 -11.65
N GLN A 39 -20.23 11.76 -11.86
CA GLN A 39 -19.46 13.01 -11.86
C GLN A 39 -19.17 13.43 -10.41
N LYS A 40 -17.87 13.45 -10.04
CA LYS A 40 -17.41 14.02 -8.77
C LYS A 40 -17.97 15.44 -8.63
N ASN A 41 -18.49 15.77 -7.45
CA ASN A 41 -18.98 17.09 -7.10
C ASN A 41 -18.02 18.15 -7.66
N GLN A 42 -18.48 18.98 -8.60
CA GLN A 42 -17.77 20.21 -8.92
C GLN A 42 -17.69 20.95 -7.60
N SER A 43 -16.48 21.19 -7.09
CA SER A 43 -16.32 21.98 -5.88
C SER A 43 -17.03 23.30 -6.15
N VAL A 44 -18.07 23.60 -5.38
CA VAL A 44 -18.69 24.93 -5.40
C VAL A 44 -17.57 25.87 -4.97
N THR A 45 -16.85 26.42 -5.95
CA THR A 45 -15.73 27.31 -5.71
C THR A 45 -16.40 28.61 -5.33
N LYS A 46 -16.62 28.80 -4.03
CA LYS A 46 -17.10 30.08 -3.52
C LYS A 46 -16.15 31.15 -4.08
N PRO A 47 -16.67 32.26 -4.64
CA PRO A 47 -15.82 33.31 -5.16
C PRO A 47 -14.86 33.75 -4.04
N ILE A 48 -13.57 33.82 -4.38
CA ILE A 48 -12.52 34.25 -3.47
C ILE A 48 -12.89 35.67 -3.04
N SER A 49 -13.25 35.83 -1.76
CA SER A 49 -13.59 37.14 -1.22
C SER A 49 -12.28 37.85 -0.90
N LEU A 50 -12.01 38.96 -1.59
CA LEU A 50 -10.84 39.78 -1.34
C LEU A 50 -11.21 40.93 -0.41
N ASP A 51 -10.27 41.37 0.41
CA ASP A 51 -10.40 42.64 1.13
C ASP A 51 -10.31 43.81 0.13
N SER A 52 -11.22 44.78 0.26
CA SER A 52 -11.31 45.89 -0.68
C SER A 52 -10.18 46.91 -0.55
N ALA A 53 -9.46 46.91 0.59
CA ALA A 53 -8.36 47.84 0.84
C ALA A 53 -6.99 47.22 0.54
N THR A 54 -6.75 45.97 0.93
CA THR A 54 -5.44 45.31 0.76
C THR A 54 -5.38 44.32 -0.40
N GLY A 55 -6.52 43.88 -0.95
CA GLY A 55 -6.56 42.85 -1.99
C GLY A 55 -6.25 41.43 -1.47
N GLU A 56 -6.14 41.25 -0.15
CA GLU A 56 -5.81 39.96 0.45
C GLU A 56 -7.02 39.02 0.52
N VAL A 57 -6.77 37.71 0.47
CA VAL A 57 -7.83 36.69 0.52
C VAL A 57 -8.44 36.58 1.91
N LEU A 58 -9.75 36.81 2.01
CA LEU A 58 -10.54 36.65 3.22
C LEU A 58 -11.12 35.23 3.32
N VAL A 59 -11.01 34.65 4.51
CA VAL A 59 -11.68 33.39 4.88
C VAL A 59 -12.65 33.65 6.02
N ARG A 60 -13.92 33.26 5.83
CA ARG A 60 -14.93 33.32 6.90
C ARG A 60 -14.78 32.13 7.85
N LYS A 61 -14.70 32.40 9.15
CA LYS A 61 -14.76 31.38 10.20
C LYS A 61 -16.20 30.87 10.37
N SER A 62 -16.35 29.73 11.05
CA SER A 62 -17.66 29.19 11.45
C SER A 62 -18.49 30.16 12.29
N THR A 63 -17.85 31.11 12.99
CA THR A 63 -18.47 32.18 13.76
C THR A 63 -18.91 33.40 12.93
N GLY A 64 -18.79 33.35 11.60
CA GLY A 64 -19.19 34.43 10.69
C GLY A 64 -18.16 35.56 10.52
N LYS A 65 -17.17 35.67 11.42
CA LYS A 65 -16.09 36.67 11.32
C LYS A 65 -15.14 36.35 10.16
N ALA A 66 -14.86 37.35 9.32
CA ALA A 66 -13.84 37.26 8.27
C ALA A 66 -12.43 37.43 8.87
N LYS A 67 -11.47 36.63 8.42
CA LYS A 67 -10.05 36.75 8.76
C LYS A 67 -9.24 36.70 7.47
N ILE A 68 -8.22 37.55 7.36
CA ILE A 68 -7.23 37.47 6.29
C ILE A 68 -6.51 36.12 6.38
N ARG A 69 -6.52 35.37 5.29
CA ARG A 69 -5.79 34.11 5.17
C ARG A 69 -4.32 34.48 4.99
N LYS A 70 -3.54 34.33 6.06
CA LYS A 70 -2.08 34.42 5.96
C LYS A 70 -1.61 33.27 5.07
N GLY A 71 -1.35 33.57 3.80
CA GLY A 71 -0.57 32.68 2.94
C GLY A 71 0.86 32.60 3.41
N GLN A 72 1.62 31.69 2.81
CA GLN A 72 3.08 31.77 2.87
C GLN A 72 3.52 32.95 2.00
N PRO A 73 4.43 33.83 2.49
CA PRO A 73 4.99 34.88 1.64
C PRO A 73 5.81 34.23 0.50
N GLU A 74 5.82 34.88 -0.67
CA GLU A 74 6.46 34.35 -1.88
C GLU A 74 7.94 34.02 -1.63
N ASP A 75 8.66 34.92 -0.94
CA ASP A 75 10.07 34.74 -0.59
C ASP A 75 10.33 33.46 0.22
N GLU A 76 9.42 33.09 1.11
CA GLU A 76 9.54 31.87 1.91
C GLU A 76 9.24 30.63 1.07
N TYR A 77 8.33 30.72 0.10
CA TYR A 77 8.06 29.65 -0.86
C TYR A 77 9.26 29.41 -1.77
N GLU A 78 9.83 30.49 -2.34
CA GLU A 78 11.01 30.41 -3.19
C GLU A 78 12.21 29.83 -2.44
N ARG A 79 12.41 30.24 -1.17
CA ARG A 79 13.47 29.70 -0.32
C ARG A 79 13.31 28.19 -0.07
N GLN A 80 12.10 27.73 0.25
CA GLN A 80 11.83 26.30 0.48
C GLN A 80 11.98 25.48 -0.80
N LYS A 81 11.55 26.03 -1.93
CA LYS A 81 11.71 25.41 -3.25
C LYS A 81 13.18 25.26 -3.61
N ALA A 82 13.98 26.32 -3.46
CA ALA A 82 15.42 26.25 -3.69
C ALA A 82 16.09 25.22 -2.77
N HIS A 83 15.77 25.22 -1.47
CA HIS A 83 16.31 24.26 -0.52
C HIS A 83 15.99 22.80 -0.88
N PHE A 84 14.75 22.52 -1.30
CA PHE A 84 14.33 21.17 -1.69
C PHE A 84 15.11 20.62 -2.89
N PHE A 85 15.35 21.46 -3.91
CA PHE A 85 16.03 21.03 -5.14
C PHE A 85 17.55 21.11 -5.05
N GLU A 86 18.10 22.11 -4.38
CA GLU A 86 19.55 22.38 -4.37
C GLU A 86 20.27 21.73 -3.19
N VAL A 87 19.60 21.58 -2.05
CA VAL A 87 20.23 21.08 -0.81
C VAL A 87 19.83 19.63 -0.53
N GLU A 88 18.54 19.35 -0.47
CA GLU A 88 18.04 18.03 -0.08
C GLU A 88 17.97 17.04 -1.25
N ASN A 89 18.00 17.54 -2.50
CA ASN A 89 17.83 16.77 -3.73
C ASN A 89 16.52 15.94 -3.79
N GLY A 90 15.55 16.25 -2.94
CA GLY A 90 14.28 15.53 -2.83
C GLY A 90 14.41 14.00 -2.67
N PRO A 91 13.28 13.28 -2.72
CA PRO A 91 13.30 11.82 -2.78
C PRO A 91 13.77 11.37 -4.16
N LEU A 92 14.96 10.77 -4.22
CA LEU A 92 15.46 10.15 -5.43
C LEU A 92 14.61 8.93 -5.82
N ARG A 93 14.21 8.86 -7.09
CA ARG A 93 13.60 7.66 -7.65
C ARG A 93 14.68 6.59 -7.74
N THR A 94 14.53 5.51 -6.99
CA THR A 94 15.37 4.32 -7.18
C THR A 94 15.13 3.79 -8.59
N GLU A 95 16.18 3.72 -9.41
CA GLU A 95 16.09 3.15 -10.76
C GLU A 95 15.61 1.70 -10.67
N ALA A 96 14.77 1.27 -11.63
CA ALA A 96 14.10 -0.04 -11.59
C ALA A 96 15.08 -1.23 -11.44
N ASN A 97 16.36 -1.03 -11.76
CA ASN A 97 17.43 -2.03 -11.71
C ASN A 97 18.47 -1.79 -10.60
N GLN A 98 18.41 -0.68 -9.85
CA GLN A 98 19.49 -0.28 -8.92
C GLN A 98 19.60 -1.17 -7.67
N LYS A 99 18.53 -1.91 -7.36
CA LYS A 99 18.53 -3.03 -6.41
C LYS A 99 17.62 -4.13 -6.96
N GLY A 100 17.92 -4.56 -8.19
CA GLY A 100 17.41 -5.84 -8.67
C GLY A 100 17.81 -6.92 -7.66
N PRO A 101 16.90 -7.77 -7.21
CA PRO A 101 17.15 -8.59 -6.04
C PRO A 101 18.00 -9.85 -6.34
N ASN A 102 18.81 -9.82 -7.39
CA ASN A 102 19.40 -11.01 -7.99
C ASN A 102 20.76 -11.44 -7.44
N ASP A 103 21.25 -10.88 -6.34
CA ASP A 103 22.55 -11.29 -5.81
C ASP A 103 22.52 -11.68 -4.36
N LEU A 104 21.45 -12.33 -3.90
CA LEU A 104 21.53 -13.06 -2.63
C LEU A 104 22.72 -14.04 -2.66
N LEU A 105 22.84 -14.82 -3.73
CA LEU A 105 23.93 -15.79 -3.89
C LEU A 105 25.30 -15.11 -3.96
N LYS A 106 25.48 -14.05 -4.76
CA LYS A 106 26.77 -13.34 -4.82
C LYS A 106 27.13 -12.60 -3.53
N LYS A 107 26.13 -12.16 -2.75
CA LYS A 107 26.37 -11.59 -1.41
C LYS A 107 26.77 -12.66 -0.41
N LEU A 108 26.20 -13.85 -0.50
CA LEU A 108 26.54 -14.98 0.36
C LEU A 108 27.92 -15.59 0.04
N GLU A 109 28.46 -15.35 -1.16
CA GLU A 109 29.84 -15.67 -1.52
C GLU A 109 30.86 -14.79 -0.78
N ASN A 110 30.50 -13.52 -0.48
CA ASN A 110 31.34 -12.57 0.26
C ASN A 110 30.65 -12.09 1.55
N PRO A 111 30.57 -12.92 2.61
CA PRO A 111 29.84 -12.61 3.84
C PRO A 111 30.49 -11.49 4.70
N LEU A 112 31.56 -10.85 4.23
CA LEU A 112 32.32 -9.83 4.96
C LEU A 112 31.62 -8.46 5.02
N ASP A 113 30.68 -8.20 4.12
CA ASP A 113 30.07 -6.86 3.99
C ASP A 113 28.87 -6.63 4.93
N ASP A 114 28.22 -7.70 5.39
CA ASP A 114 26.97 -7.63 6.16
C ASP A 114 27.15 -8.25 7.55
N ASP A 115 26.92 -7.46 8.61
CA ASP A 115 26.95 -7.96 9.99
C ASP A 115 25.73 -8.87 10.29
N LEU A 116 25.98 -10.18 10.32
CA LEU A 116 24.96 -11.22 10.58
C LEU A 116 24.54 -11.31 12.05
N THR A 117 25.24 -10.67 12.98
CA THR A 117 24.79 -10.57 14.38
C THR A 117 23.55 -9.68 14.51
N LEU A 118 23.35 -8.77 13.55
CA LEU A 118 22.19 -7.89 13.48
C LEU A 118 20.95 -8.63 12.98
N LYS A 119 19.88 -8.58 13.78
CA LYS A 119 18.59 -9.20 13.44
C LYS A 119 18.01 -8.67 12.12
N GLN A 120 18.13 -7.37 11.88
CA GLN A 120 17.61 -6.75 10.66
C GLN A 120 18.26 -7.32 9.40
N THR A 121 19.59 -7.51 9.45
CA THR A 121 20.36 -8.15 8.37
C THR A 121 19.86 -9.56 8.11
N ARG A 122 19.67 -10.36 9.17
CA ARG A 122 19.15 -11.72 9.04
C ARG A 122 17.74 -11.78 8.45
N GLN A 123 16.85 -10.91 8.92
CA GLN A 123 15.48 -10.82 8.37
C GLN A 123 15.46 -10.40 6.90
N ARG A 124 16.38 -9.53 6.50
CA ARG A 124 16.55 -9.14 5.09
C ARG A 124 16.94 -10.34 4.24
N PHE A 125 17.91 -11.14 4.69
CA PHE A 125 18.32 -12.36 3.98
C PHE A 125 17.19 -13.39 3.89
N THR A 126 16.47 -13.63 4.99
CA THR A 126 15.29 -14.51 4.98
C THR A 126 14.21 -14.02 4.01
N SER A 127 14.00 -12.70 3.91
CA SER A 127 13.05 -12.11 2.96
C SER A 127 13.46 -12.33 1.50
N GLU A 128 14.76 -12.30 1.21
CA GLU A 128 15.26 -12.61 -0.14
C GLU A 128 15.06 -14.09 -0.49
N CYS A 129 15.25 -15.02 0.45
CA CYS A 129 14.92 -16.43 0.23
C CYS A 129 13.43 -16.64 -0.07
N HIS A 130 12.52 -16.01 0.70
CA HIS A 130 11.08 -16.05 0.40
C HIS A 130 10.78 -15.55 -1.01
N ARG A 131 11.44 -14.47 -1.42
CA ARG A 131 11.24 -13.89 -2.75
C ARG A 131 11.71 -14.84 -3.87
N LEU A 132 12.83 -15.54 -3.71
CA LEU A 132 13.28 -16.59 -4.64
C LEU A 132 12.25 -17.73 -4.73
N TYR A 133 11.74 -18.17 -3.58
CA TYR A 133 10.71 -19.21 -3.52
C TYR A 133 9.43 -18.82 -4.28
N PHE A 134 8.91 -17.60 -4.07
CA PHE A 134 7.70 -17.13 -4.76
C PHE A 134 7.92 -16.87 -6.26
N LYS A 135 9.15 -16.57 -6.67
CA LYS A 135 9.55 -16.50 -8.08
C LYS A 135 9.71 -17.88 -8.74
N LYS A 136 9.55 -18.97 -7.97
CA LYS A 136 9.79 -20.35 -8.40
C LYS A 136 11.24 -20.65 -8.78
N GLU A 137 12.18 -19.85 -8.28
CA GLU A 137 13.61 -20.13 -8.43
C GLU A 137 14.04 -21.10 -7.33
N TYR A 138 13.47 -22.32 -7.31
CA TYR A 138 13.60 -23.27 -6.20
C TYR A 138 15.04 -23.72 -5.97
N ARG A 139 15.79 -24.02 -7.04
CA ARG A 139 17.22 -24.32 -6.96
C ARG A 139 18.04 -23.22 -6.29
N ASN A 140 17.82 -21.96 -6.67
CA ASN A 140 18.53 -20.82 -6.09
C ASN A 140 18.13 -20.59 -4.63
N CYS A 141 16.83 -20.75 -4.32
CA CYS A 141 16.29 -20.67 -2.98
C CYS A 141 16.93 -21.71 -2.06
N ALA A 142 16.98 -22.98 -2.48
CA ALA A 142 17.60 -24.07 -1.73
C ALA A 142 19.09 -23.80 -1.47
N ALA A 143 19.83 -23.38 -2.49
CA ALA A 143 21.25 -23.03 -2.35
C ALA A 143 21.47 -21.89 -1.33
N ALA A 144 20.67 -20.84 -1.41
CA ALA A 144 20.76 -19.72 -0.47
C ALA A 144 20.39 -20.11 0.97
N CYS A 145 19.34 -20.93 1.15
CA CYS A 145 18.94 -21.43 2.47
C CYS A 145 20.04 -22.27 3.11
N ARG A 146 20.65 -23.23 2.38
CA ARG A 146 21.78 -24.03 2.92
C ARG A 146 22.91 -23.13 3.39
N ARG A 147 23.31 -22.17 2.55
CA ARG A 147 24.41 -21.27 2.88
C ARG A 147 24.13 -20.38 4.09
N LEU A 148 22.90 -19.88 4.22
CA LEU A 148 22.50 -19.07 5.38
C LEU A 148 22.46 -19.89 6.67
N ILE A 149 22.00 -21.15 6.60
CA ILE A 149 21.99 -22.05 7.77
C ILE A 149 23.43 -22.26 8.26
N GLU A 150 24.37 -22.60 7.38
CA GLU A 150 25.80 -22.74 7.72
C GLU A 150 26.36 -21.49 8.41
N LEU A 151 26.04 -20.30 7.88
CA LEU A 151 26.48 -19.04 8.46
C LEU A 151 25.84 -18.78 9.82
N TYR A 152 24.56 -19.11 10.00
CA TYR A 152 23.81 -18.87 11.23
C TYR A 152 24.19 -19.84 12.36
N GLU A 153 24.51 -21.09 12.02
CA GLU A 153 25.02 -22.08 12.96
C GLU A 153 26.35 -21.63 13.59
N SER A 154 27.19 -20.92 12.82
CA SER A 154 28.47 -20.39 13.32
C SER A 154 28.34 -19.27 14.37
N LEU A 155 27.17 -18.66 14.53
CA LEU A 155 26.95 -17.51 15.41
C LEU A 155 26.51 -17.89 16.85
N GLU A 156 26.41 -19.18 17.17
CA GLU A 156 26.09 -19.76 18.50
C GLU A 156 25.07 -18.95 19.35
N ASN A 157 23.93 -18.56 18.76
CA ASN A 157 22.93 -17.74 19.45
C ASN A 157 21.55 -18.40 19.45
N LYS A 158 20.98 -18.62 20.65
CA LYS A 158 19.65 -19.24 20.83
C LYS A 158 18.52 -18.49 20.11
N ARG A 159 18.66 -17.18 19.88
CA ARG A 159 17.64 -16.38 19.17
C ARG A 159 17.60 -16.68 17.67
N ILE A 160 18.68 -17.26 17.13
CA ILE A 160 18.82 -17.58 15.70
C ILE A 160 18.20 -18.95 15.37
N LEU A 161 17.98 -19.82 16.36
CA LEU A 161 17.38 -21.14 16.17
C LEU A 161 16.05 -21.08 15.42
N LYS A 162 15.18 -20.13 15.78
CA LYS A 162 13.90 -19.94 15.07
C LYS A 162 14.09 -19.58 13.59
N GLU A 163 15.09 -18.77 13.30
CA GLU A 163 15.40 -18.35 11.93
C GLU A 163 16.00 -19.52 11.13
N ILE A 164 16.81 -20.37 11.78
CA ILE A 164 17.32 -21.64 11.21
C ILE A 164 16.17 -22.61 10.93
N ASP A 165 15.21 -22.76 11.85
CA ASP A 165 14.04 -23.64 11.67
C ASP A 165 13.19 -23.20 10.46
N GLU A 166 12.95 -21.89 10.34
CA GLU A 166 12.24 -21.29 9.20
C GLU A 166 12.98 -21.54 7.88
N LEU A 167 14.31 -21.34 7.85
CA LEU A 167 15.15 -21.60 6.67
C LEU A 167 15.19 -23.10 6.32
N SER A 168 15.22 -23.98 7.31
CA SER A 168 15.24 -25.43 7.13
C SER A 168 13.91 -25.93 6.56
N TYR A 169 12.79 -25.39 7.04
CA TYR A 169 11.48 -25.65 6.47
C TYR A 169 11.42 -25.24 4.99
N MET A 170 11.90 -24.03 4.68
CA MET A 170 11.94 -23.56 3.29
C MET A 170 12.88 -24.36 2.39
N LEU A 171 14.03 -24.79 2.91
CA LEU A 171 14.97 -25.64 2.18
C LEU A 171 14.30 -26.93 1.74
N ASN A 172 13.72 -27.66 2.70
CA ASN A 172 13.00 -28.90 2.42
C ASN A 172 11.88 -28.67 1.39
N LYS A 173 11.12 -27.59 1.55
CA LYS A 173 10.02 -27.29 0.63
C LYS A 173 10.49 -26.92 -0.78
N SER A 174 11.60 -26.20 -0.87
CA SER A 174 12.21 -25.84 -2.15
C SER A 174 12.74 -27.07 -2.86
N GLU A 175 13.39 -27.99 -2.15
CA GLU A 175 13.91 -29.25 -2.72
C GLU A 175 12.81 -30.22 -3.15
N GLU A 176 11.68 -30.26 -2.44
CA GLU A 176 10.48 -30.98 -2.90
C GLU A 176 9.95 -30.41 -4.22
N LYS A 177 9.93 -29.08 -4.34
CA LYS A 177 9.39 -28.39 -5.53
C LYS A 177 10.32 -28.51 -6.72
N ASP A 178 11.63 -28.33 -6.51
CA ASP A 178 12.66 -28.47 -7.54
C ASP A 178 12.64 -29.88 -8.16
N ARG A 179 12.50 -30.92 -7.33
CA ARG A 179 12.36 -32.32 -7.79
C ARG A 179 11.04 -32.63 -8.49
N ALA A 180 9.98 -31.85 -8.26
CA ALA A 180 8.69 -32.06 -8.90
C ALA A 180 8.60 -31.39 -10.28
N GLU A 181 9.47 -30.42 -10.56
CA GLU A 181 9.53 -29.68 -11.82
C GLU A 181 10.56 -30.26 -12.82
N HIS A 182 11.31 -31.29 -12.43
CA HIS A 182 12.31 -31.99 -13.25
C HIS A 182 11.97 -33.49 -13.33
#